data_AF-A0A7S1UMY0-F1
#
_entry.id   AF-A0A7S1UMY0-F1
#
_cell.length_a   1.000
_cell.length_b   1.000
_cell.length_c   1.000
_cell.angle_alpha   90.00
_cell.angle_beta   90.00
_cell.angle_gamma   90.00
#
_symmetry.space_group_name_H-M   'P 1'
#
loop_
_entity.id
_entity.type
_entity.pdbx_description
1 polymer ?
#
loop_
_entity_poly.entity_id
_entity_poly.type
_entity_poly.pdbx_seq_one_letter_code
_entity_poly.pdbx_strand_id
1 'polypeptide(L)'
;IETQIPSVSLNDPNDPASRALHWMTHDDAAYSSGLSEERQLQRFALTTLWYSTGGKSTWNQDEGGWVEPGMHECSWDDTNDSRQDVLCDDDEKVKRLLMCCSGLKGKIPGEEMSLLTKLSRLDLHSNDLSGTIPSFMGSFADMFWMDLYNNTLEGTVPSEIGNLVEMTWWSVADNSKLDGTVPTEIASLTKLSIIYLQGTDLSGSIPNNLCPKLERADIECDKIECECCQDHSGTACG
;
A
#
# COMPACT_ATOMS: atom_id res chain seq x y z
N ILE A 1 0.66 -16.44 14.03
CA ILE A 1 0.98 -15.01 13.76
C ILE A 1 2.42 -14.72 14.17
N GLU A 2 2.80 -14.77 15.46
CA GLU A 2 4.21 -14.51 15.90
C GLU A 2 5.25 -15.43 15.21
N THR A 3 4.88 -16.67 14.89
CA THR A 3 5.75 -17.59 14.13
C THR A 3 5.92 -17.22 12.66
N GLN A 4 4.97 -16.48 12.10
CA GLN A 4 4.98 -16.06 10.68
C GLN A 4 5.72 -14.72 10.52
N ILE A 5 5.66 -13.84 11.53
CA ILE A 5 6.39 -12.57 11.55
C ILE A 5 7.08 -12.38 12.91
N PRO A 6 8.30 -12.90 13.10
CA PRO A 6 8.99 -12.87 14.39
C PRO A 6 9.40 -11.48 14.87
N SER A 7 9.44 -10.49 13.98
CA SER A 7 9.78 -9.09 14.26
C SER A 7 8.64 -8.31 14.93
N VAL A 8 7.40 -8.79 14.82
CA VAL A 8 6.20 -8.13 15.36
C VAL A 8 6.03 -8.52 16.83
N SER A 9 6.10 -7.53 17.73
CA SER A 9 5.92 -7.72 19.17
C SER A 9 4.50 -7.40 19.60
N LEU A 10 3.76 -8.39 20.08
CA LEU A 10 2.34 -8.26 20.46
C LEU A 10 2.14 -7.97 21.97
N ASN A 11 3.09 -7.25 22.56
CA ASN A 11 3.15 -7.00 24.00
C ASN A 11 2.58 -5.64 24.42
N ASP A 12 2.52 -4.66 23.50
CA ASP A 12 1.96 -3.34 23.79
C ASP A 12 0.47 -3.32 23.42
N PRO A 13 -0.46 -3.21 24.40
CA PRO A 13 -1.89 -3.24 24.11
C PRO A 13 -2.40 -2.02 23.31
N ASN A 14 -1.61 -0.96 23.17
CA ASN A 14 -1.97 0.19 22.35
C ASN A 14 -1.47 0.08 20.90
N ASP A 15 -0.54 -0.84 20.64
CA ASP A 15 -0.03 -1.09 19.30
C ASP A 15 -1.14 -1.66 18.39
N PRO A 16 -1.27 -1.18 17.13
CA PRO A 16 -2.30 -1.66 16.20
C PRO A 16 -2.32 -3.18 16.01
N ALA A 17 -1.16 -3.84 15.96
CA ALA A 17 -1.05 -5.27 15.76
C ALA A 17 -1.54 -6.04 17.00
N SER A 18 -1.17 -5.60 18.20
CA SER A 18 -1.70 -6.17 19.45
C SER A 18 -3.22 -6.00 19.54
N ARG A 19 -3.75 -4.83 19.15
CA ARG A 19 -5.19 -4.57 19.13
C ARG A 19 -5.91 -5.45 18.11
N ALA A 20 -5.32 -5.66 16.94
CA ALA A 20 -5.84 -6.57 15.93
C ALA A 20 -5.92 -8.00 16.45
N LEU A 21 -4.85 -8.51 17.08
CA LEU A 21 -4.86 -9.85 17.67
C LEU A 21 -5.90 -9.96 18.79
N HIS A 22 -5.99 -8.95 19.67
CA HIS A 22 -6.98 -8.93 20.75
C HIS A 22 -8.39 -9.02 20.19
N TRP A 23 -8.75 -8.16 19.23
CA TRP A 23 -10.06 -8.18 18.59
C TRP A 23 -10.36 -9.54 17.96
N MET A 24 -9.42 -10.09 17.18
CA MET A 24 -9.61 -11.40 16.55
C MET A 24 -9.88 -12.51 17.56
N THR A 25 -9.18 -12.50 18.70
CA THR A 25 -9.25 -13.59 19.68
C THR A 25 -10.41 -13.48 20.67
N HIS A 26 -10.95 -12.27 20.88
CA HIS A 26 -11.97 -12.00 21.90
C HIS A 26 -13.31 -11.53 21.34
N ASP A 27 -13.29 -10.81 20.21
CA ASP A 27 -14.46 -10.12 19.67
C ASP A 27 -14.94 -10.72 18.33
N ASP A 28 -14.05 -11.33 17.55
CA ASP A 28 -14.41 -11.96 16.26
C ASP A 28 -15.03 -13.35 16.44
N ALA A 29 -16.34 -13.44 16.21
CA ALA A 29 -17.08 -14.70 16.25
C ALA A 29 -16.53 -15.75 15.24
N ALA A 30 -15.92 -15.32 14.13
CA ALA A 30 -15.35 -16.23 13.15
C ALA A 30 -14.17 -17.03 13.74
N TYR A 31 -13.33 -16.37 14.56
CA TYR A 31 -12.16 -17.01 15.17
C TYR A 31 -12.54 -18.19 16.06
N SER A 32 -13.56 -18.01 16.91
CA SER A 32 -14.09 -19.08 17.76
C SER A 32 -14.72 -20.24 16.99
N SER A 33 -15.11 -20.00 15.73
CA SER A 33 -15.73 -20.98 14.84
C SER A 33 -14.71 -21.83 14.06
N GLY A 34 -13.41 -21.60 14.24
CA GLY A 34 -12.34 -22.39 13.63
C GLY A 34 -11.89 -21.87 12.26
N LEU A 35 -11.40 -20.63 12.19
CA LEU A 35 -10.77 -20.09 10.99
C LEU A 35 -9.54 -20.90 10.57
N SER A 36 -9.36 -21.09 9.25
CA SER A 36 -8.10 -21.58 8.71
C SER A 36 -6.95 -20.62 9.05
N GLU A 37 -5.72 -21.14 9.14
CA GLU A 37 -4.53 -20.30 9.40
C GLU A 37 -4.44 -19.16 8.40
N GLU A 38 -4.69 -19.43 7.12
CA GLU A 38 -4.64 -18.43 6.06
C GLU A 38 -5.59 -17.25 6.32
N ARG A 39 -6.85 -17.55 6.64
CA ARG A 39 -7.84 -16.50 6.96
C ARG A 39 -7.50 -15.72 8.22
N GLN A 40 -6.87 -16.38 9.21
CA GLN A 40 -6.37 -15.66 10.39
C GLN A 40 -5.27 -14.65 10.00
N LEU A 41 -4.35 -15.03 9.12
CA LEU A 41 -3.28 -14.13 8.66
C LEU A 41 -3.82 -12.93 7.88
N GLN A 42 -4.79 -13.15 6.98
CA GLN A 42 -5.42 -12.06 6.22
C GLN A 42 -6.16 -11.09 7.13
N ARG A 43 -6.97 -11.60 8.06
CA ARG A 43 -7.68 -10.79 9.05
C ARG A 43 -6.71 -9.99 9.89
N PHE A 44 -5.64 -10.62 10.37
CA PHE A 44 -4.66 -9.95 11.20
C PHE A 44 -4.04 -8.75 10.48
N ALA A 45 -3.63 -8.92 9.22
CA ALA A 45 -3.11 -7.83 8.40
C ALA A 45 -4.14 -6.70 8.19
N LEU A 46 -5.36 -7.05 7.76
CA LEU A 46 -6.42 -6.08 7.48
C LEU A 46 -6.91 -5.33 8.74
N THR A 47 -7.05 -6.01 9.86
CA THR A 47 -7.43 -5.38 11.13
C THR A 47 -6.29 -4.52 11.68
N THR A 48 -5.02 -4.91 11.46
CA THR A 48 -3.87 -4.06 11.82
C THR A 48 -3.87 -2.78 10.98
N LEU A 49 -4.13 -2.88 9.67
CA LEU A 49 -4.34 -1.72 8.80
C LEU A 49 -5.45 -0.81 9.33
N TRP A 50 -6.59 -1.38 9.69
CA TRP A 50 -7.73 -0.65 10.25
C TRP A 50 -7.35 0.13 11.52
N TYR A 51 -6.69 -0.52 12.49
CA TYR A 51 -6.26 0.14 13.72
C TYR A 51 -5.14 1.16 13.51
N SER A 52 -4.23 0.90 12.57
CA SER A 52 -3.08 1.78 12.27
C SER A 52 -3.50 3.05 11.53
N THR A 53 -4.60 2.99 10.79
CA THR A 53 -5.04 4.07 9.89
C THR A 53 -6.30 4.79 10.37
N GLY A 54 -6.57 4.73 11.68
CA GLY A 54 -7.63 5.49 12.35
C GLY A 54 -9.00 4.79 12.42
N GLY A 55 -9.23 3.78 11.58
CA GLY A 55 -10.45 2.96 11.58
C GLY A 55 -11.72 3.81 11.66
N LYS A 56 -12.64 3.42 12.56
CA LYS A 56 -13.94 4.10 12.78
C LYS A 56 -13.82 5.61 13.06
N SER A 57 -12.68 6.09 13.55
CA SER A 57 -12.53 7.51 13.92
C SER A 57 -12.26 8.44 12.74
N THR A 58 -11.75 7.91 11.62
CA THR A 58 -11.33 8.75 10.50
C THR A 58 -11.79 8.25 9.13
N TRP A 59 -12.05 6.94 8.99
CA TRP A 59 -12.45 6.40 7.71
C TRP A 59 -13.80 6.98 7.28
N ASN A 60 -13.91 7.43 6.03
CA ASN A 60 -15.02 8.19 5.47
C ASN A 60 -16.32 7.37 5.26
N GLN A 61 -16.44 6.16 5.81
CA GLN A 61 -17.57 5.29 5.52
C GLN A 61 -18.71 5.50 6.51
N ASP A 62 -19.83 5.97 5.97
CA ASP A 62 -21.08 6.23 6.68
C ASP A 62 -21.81 4.94 7.12
N GLU A 63 -21.48 3.72 6.65
CA GLU A 63 -22.13 2.48 7.14
C GLU A 63 -21.21 1.24 7.08
N GLY A 64 -20.57 0.89 8.20
CA GLY A 64 -20.23 -0.49 8.63
C GLY A 64 -19.35 -1.39 7.73
N GLY A 65 -19.06 -2.61 8.20
CA GLY A 65 -18.52 -3.69 7.36
C GLY A 65 -17.04 -4.07 7.56
N TRP A 66 -16.16 -3.10 7.80
CA TRP A 66 -14.78 -3.42 8.20
C TRP A 66 -14.71 -3.92 9.63
N VAL A 67 -13.91 -4.97 9.86
CA VAL A 67 -13.71 -5.55 11.20
C VAL A 67 -15.06 -6.00 11.81
N GLU A 68 -15.95 -6.50 10.95
CA GLU A 68 -17.27 -7.02 11.35
C GLU A 68 -17.14 -8.47 11.86
N PRO A 69 -17.52 -8.77 13.11
CA PRO A 69 -17.42 -10.11 13.68
C PRO A 69 -18.17 -11.16 12.89
N GLY A 70 -17.55 -12.31 12.64
CA GLY A 70 -18.20 -13.44 11.97
C GLY A 70 -18.32 -13.33 10.43
N MET A 71 -18.18 -12.13 9.86
CA MET A 71 -18.24 -11.92 8.41
C MET A 71 -16.95 -12.31 7.73
N HIS A 72 -17.00 -12.81 6.49
CA HIS A 72 -15.80 -13.10 5.68
C HIS A 72 -15.03 -11.81 5.37
N GLU A 73 -13.69 -11.85 5.46
CA GLU A 73 -12.85 -10.66 5.30
C GLU A 73 -12.87 -10.11 3.86
N CYS A 74 -13.09 -10.97 2.88
CA CYS A 74 -13.36 -10.58 1.49
C CYS A 74 -14.70 -9.86 1.28
N SER A 75 -15.56 -9.82 2.30
CA SER A 75 -16.83 -9.11 2.31
C SER A 75 -16.81 -7.96 3.33
N TRP A 76 -15.65 -7.67 3.95
CA TRP A 76 -15.51 -6.44 4.70
C TRP A 76 -15.65 -5.27 3.72
N ASP A 77 -16.48 -4.30 4.08
CA ASP A 77 -16.95 -3.18 3.24
C ASP A 77 -18.09 -3.50 2.24
N ASP A 78 -18.68 -4.69 2.26
CA ASP A 78 -19.84 -5.01 1.39
C ASP A 78 -21.14 -4.42 1.99
N THR A 79 -21.27 -3.09 2.01
CA THR A 79 -22.42 -2.38 2.57
C THR A 79 -23.26 -1.69 1.51
N ASN A 80 -23.89 -2.46 0.61
CA ASN A 80 -24.83 -1.97 -0.42
C ASN A 80 -24.30 -0.86 -1.36
N ASP A 81 -23.06 -0.41 -1.22
CA ASP A 81 -22.35 0.44 -2.16
C ASP A 81 -21.68 -0.44 -3.22
N SER A 82 -21.61 0.08 -4.44
CA SER A 82 -20.84 -0.43 -5.55
C SER A 82 -19.32 -0.46 -5.32
N ARG A 83 -18.85 0.12 -4.20
CA ARG A 83 -17.44 0.16 -3.83
C ARG A 83 -17.07 -1.06 -3.01
N GLN A 84 -16.10 -1.84 -3.50
CA GLN A 84 -15.49 -2.93 -2.76
C GLN A 84 -14.07 -2.51 -2.42
N ASP A 85 -13.78 -2.25 -1.14
CA ASP A 85 -12.43 -1.95 -0.69
C ASP A 85 -11.52 -3.20 -0.73
N VAL A 86 -12.02 -4.35 -0.27
CA VAL A 86 -11.28 -5.61 -0.20
C VAL A 86 -11.75 -6.56 -1.30
N LEU A 87 -10.87 -6.91 -2.24
CA LEU A 87 -11.18 -7.90 -3.28
C LEU A 87 -10.25 -9.09 -3.18
N CYS A 88 -10.85 -10.26 -3.08
CA CYS A 88 -10.15 -11.53 -3.07
C CYS A 88 -10.08 -12.17 -4.46
N ASP A 89 -9.17 -13.14 -4.62
CA ASP A 89 -9.12 -14.03 -5.77
C ASP A 89 -10.06 -15.25 -5.60
N ASP A 90 -10.02 -16.16 -6.58
CA ASP A 90 -10.87 -17.36 -6.60
C ASP A 90 -10.55 -18.34 -5.45
N ASP A 91 -9.38 -18.20 -4.82
CA ASP A 91 -8.95 -18.98 -3.65
C ASP A 91 -9.23 -18.25 -2.32
N GLU A 92 -10.07 -17.20 -2.35
CA GLU A 92 -10.43 -16.37 -1.18
C GLU A 92 -9.24 -15.60 -0.56
N LYS A 93 -8.19 -15.36 -1.36
CA LYS A 93 -7.02 -14.58 -0.91
C LYS A 93 -7.15 -13.12 -1.28
N VAL A 94 -6.88 -12.21 -0.34
CA VAL A 94 -6.88 -10.76 -0.54
C VAL A 94 -5.89 -10.42 -1.65
N LYS A 95 -6.43 -9.95 -2.77
CA LYS A 95 -5.68 -9.67 -3.99
C LYS A 95 -5.58 -8.19 -4.28
N ARG A 96 -6.57 -7.40 -3.87
CA ARG A 96 -6.59 -5.95 -4.10
C ARG A 96 -7.18 -5.22 -2.89
N LEU A 97 -6.57 -4.10 -2.54
CA LEU A 97 -7.06 -3.13 -1.57
C LEU A 97 -7.29 -1.80 -2.29
N LEU A 98 -8.54 -1.34 -2.33
CA LEU A 98 -9.02 -0.20 -3.12
C LEU A 98 -9.57 0.93 -2.25
N MET A 99 -8.72 1.50 -1.39
CA MET A 99 -9.12 2.42 -0.32
C MET A 99 -8.80 3.88 -0.64
N CYS A 100 -8.98 4.28 -1.89
CA CYS A 100 -8.74 5.66 -2.28
C CYS A 100 -9.80 6.59 -1.69
N CYS A 101 -9.39 7.78 -1.24
CA CYS A 101 -10.31 8.77 -0.68
C CYS A 101 -11.11 8.27 0.55
N SER A 102 -10.60 7.26 1.26
CA SER A 102 -11.28 6.63 2.39
C SER A 102 -11.03 7.36 3.72
N GLY A 103 -10.35 8.51 3.74
CA GLY A 103 -10.11 9.28 4.97
C GLY A 103 -9.10 8.61 5.91
N LEU A 104 -8.24 7.74 5.39
CA LEU A 104 -7.24 7.02 6.17
C LEU A 104 -6.26 8.02 6.80
N LYS A 105 -5.97 7.88 8.10
CA LYS A 105 -5.01 8.75 8.85
C LYS A 105 -4.06 7.93 9.67
N GLY A 106 -2.83 8.40 9.84
CA GLY A 106 -1.83 7.68 10.64
C GLY A 106 -0.84 6.98 9.73
N LYS A 107 -0.29 5.83 10.14
CA LYS A 107 0.79 5.17 9.40
C LYS A 107 0.29 3.96 8.64
N ILE A 108 0.92 3.67 7.51
CA ILE A 108 0.82 2.34 6.90
C ILE A 108 1.48 1.36 7.89
N PRO A 109 0.77 0.31 8.34
CA PRO A 109 1.33 -0.66 9.29
C PRO A 109 2.53 -1.40 8.68
N GLY A 110 3.32 -2.05 9.53
CA GLY A 110 4.59 -2.67 9.17
C GLY A 110 4.45 -4.05 8.55
N GLU A 111 5.36 -4.95 8.95
CA GLU A 111 5.51 -6.29 8.36
C GLU A 111 4.24 -7.14 8.43
N GLU A 112 3.24 -6.81 9.25
CA GLU A 112 1.93 -7.48 9.31
C GLU A 112 1.26 -7.55 7.93
N MET A 113 1.40 -6.50 7.12
CA MET A 113 0.80 -6.45 5.78
C MET A 113 1.44 -7.43 4.80
N SER A 114 2.67 -7.90 5.05
CA SER A 114 3.33 -8.91 4.20
C SER A 114 2.60 -10.27 4.21
N LEU A 115 1.70 -10.50 5.18
CA LEU A 115 0.84 -11.68 5.24
C LEU A 115 -0.18 -11.74 4.09
N LEU A 116 -0.47 -10.62 3.43
CA LEU A 116 -1.32 -10.57 2.23
C LEU A 116 -0.54 -11.05 1.01
N THR A 117 -0.16 -12.33 1.01
CA THR A 117 0.79 -12.92 0.05
C THR A 117 0.36 -12.87 -1.43
N LYS A 118 -0.92 -12.57 -1.70
CA LYS A 118 -1.49 -12.41 -3.05
C LYS A 118 -1.84 -10.98 -3.42
N LEU A 119 -1.47 -10.02 -2.58
CA LEU A 119 -1.73 -8.62 -2.84
C LEU A 119 -1.00 -8.19 -4.12
N SER A 120 -1.80 -7.76 -5.11
CA SER A 120 -1.35 -7.42 -6.46
C SER A 120 -1.68 -5.97 -6.83
N ARG A 121 -2.65 -5.36 -6.14
CA ARG A 121 -2.98 -3.95 -6.27
C ARG A 121 -3.21 -3.32 -4.90
N LEU A 122 -2.47 -2.26 -4.63
CA LEU A 122 -2.62 -1.42 -3.46
C LEU A 122 -2.92 0.00 -3.90
N ASP A 123 -4.11 0.48 -3.59
CA ASP A 123 -4.61 1.78 -4.00
C ASP A 123 -5.04 2.56 -2.75
N LEU A 124 -4.15 3.42 -2.26
CA LEU A 124 -4.31 4.21 -1.02
C LEU A 124 -4.25 5.72 -1.30
N HIS A 125 -4.48 6.14 -2.55
CA HIS A 125 -4.33 7.53 -2.92
C HIS A 125 -5.38 8.44 -2.30
N SER A 126 -5.05 9.74 -2.20
CA SER A 126 -5.94 10.78 -1.68
C SER A 126 -6.44 10.48 -0.27
N ASN A 127 -5.50 10.17 0.62
CA ASN A 127 -5.75 10.01 2.05
C ASN A 127 -4.83 10.94 2.85
N ASP A 128 -4.94 10.91 4.17
CA ASP A 128 -4.09 11.68 5.10
C ASP A 128 -3.05 10.73 5.76
N LEU A 129 -2.52 9.74 5.02
CA LEU A 129 -1.50 8.83 5.53
C LEU A 129 -0.18 9.58 5.76
N SER A 130 0.57 9.16 6.77
CA SER A 130 1.77 9.81 7.28
C SER A 130 2.84 8.79 7.63
N GLY A 131 4.05 9.26 7.94
CA GLY A 131 5.21 8.40 8.19
C GLY A 131 5.85 7.90 6.89
N THR A 132 6.76 6.94 7.03
CA THR A 132 7.58 6.44 5.92
C THR A 132 6.88 5.36 5.10
N ILE A 133 7.26 5.21 3.84
CA ILE A 133 6.93 4.03 3.03
C ILE A 133 7.69 2.82 3.60
N PRO A 134 7.02 1.78 4.11
CA PRO A 134 7.71 0.64 4.72
C PRO A 134 8.43 -0.25 3.68
N SER A 135 9.64 -0.70 3.99
CA SER A 135 10.44 -1.55 3.09
C SER A 135 9.80 -2.91 2.79
N PHE A 136 8.99 -3.46 3.71
CA PHE A 136 8.29 -4.74 3.47
C PHE A 136 7.38 -4.68 2.23
N MET A 137 6.96 -3.49 1.77
CA MET A 137 6.14 -3.37 0.57
C MET A 137 6.80 -4.02 -0.65
N GLY A 138 8.13 -4.10 -0.69
CA GLY A 138 8.88 -4.83 -1.71
C GLY A 138 8.70 -6.36 -1.67
N SER A 139 8.00 -6.92 -0.68
CA SER A 139 7.73 -8.37 -0.56
C SER A 139 6.51 -8.85 -1.35
N PHE A 140 5.69 -7.93 -1.87
CA PHE A 140 4.49 -8.27 -2.64
C PHE A 140 4.83 -8.72 -4.06
N ALA A 141 5.23 -9.98 -4.22
CA ALA A 141 5.73 -10.53 -5.48
C ALA A 141 4.79 -10.36 -6.69
N ASP A 142 3.47 -10.32 -6.45
CA ASP A 142 2.44 -10.20 -7.48
C ASP A 142 1.99 -8.72 -7.72
N MET A 143 2.64 -7.74 -7.09
CA MET A 143 2.25 -6.32 -7.17
C MET A 143 2.44 -5.76 -8.57
N PHE A 144 1.32 -5.39 -9.22
CA PHE A 144 1.33 -4.72 -10.51
C PHE A 144 0.93 -3.23 -10.43
N TRP A 145 0.26 -2.81 -9.35
CA TRP A 145 -0.26 -1.46 -9.18
C TRP A 145 -0.09 -0.97 -7.74
N MET A 146 0.74 0.05 -7.54
CA MET A 146 0.92 0.71 -6.25
C MET A 146 0.66 2.21 -6.40
N ASP A 147 -0.39 2.70 -5.75
CA ASP A 147 -0.75 4.10 -5.76
C ASP A 147 -0.84 4.67 -4.34
N LEU A 148 0.13 5.52 -4.01
CA LEU A 148 0.26 6.25 -2.74
C LEU A 148 0.11 7.77 -2.96
N TYR A 149 -0.37 8.18 -4.14
CA TYR A 149 -0.55 9.57 -4.54
C TYR A 149 -1.30 10.39 -3.49
N ASN A 150 -0.91 11.65 -3.30
CA ASN A 150 -1.63 12.63 -2.48
C ASN A 150 -1.92 12.11 -1.06
N ASN A 151 -0.84 12.01 -0.31
CA ASN A 151 -0.82 11.71 1.12
C ASN A 151 0.17 12.67 1.80
N THR A 152 0.49 12.42 3.07
CA THR A 152 1.52 13.16 3.83
C THR A 152 2.71 12.27 4.19
N LEU A 153 3.03 11.29 3.34
CA LEU A 153 4.17 10.40 3.53
C LEU A 153 5.49 11.18 3.50
N GLU A 154 6.46 10.72 4.28
CA GLU A 154 7.72 11.41 4.51
C GLU A 154 8.94 10.48 4.49
N GLY A 155 10.13 11.06 4.35
CA GLY A 155 11.39 10.32 4.28
C GLY A 155 11.63 9.70 2.91
N THR A 156 12.47 8.66 2.85
CA THR A 156 12.95 8.08 1.59
C THR A 156 12.05 6.98 1.04
N VAL A 157 12.06 6.81 -0.28
CA VAL A 157 11.54 5.59 -0.92
C VAL A 157 12.49 4.41 -0.61
N PRO A 158 11.99 3.26 -0.10
CA PRO A 158 12.82 2.08 0.15
C PRO A 158 13.31 1.43 -1.15
N SER A 159 14.55 0.92 -1.16
CA SER A 159 15.14 0.26 -2.32
C SER A 159 14.45 -1.07 -2.66
N GLU A 160 13.79 -1.68 -1.68
CA GLU A 160 13.01 -2.90 -1.83
C GLU A 160 11.85 -2.76 -2.83
N ILE A 161 11.43 -1.54 -3.18
CA ILE A 161 10.48 -1.31 -4.30
C ILE A 161 11.01 -1.93 -5.61
N GLY A 162 12.32 -2.01 -5.81
CA GLY A 162 12.92 -2.67 -6.97
C GLY A 162 12.64 -4.18 -7.07
N ASN A 163 12.16 -4.83 -6.00
CA ASN A 163 11.77 -6.24 -6.01
C ASN A 163 10.42 -6.49 -6.69
N LEU A 164 9.62 -5.45 -6.91
CA LEU A 164 8.26 -5.53 -7.47
C LEU A 164 8.28 -5.68 -8.98
N VAL A 165 8.92 -6.74 -9.50
CA VAL A 165 9.20 -6.91 -10.94
C VAL A 165 7.96 -6.99 -11.83
N GLU A 166 6.78 -7.23 -11.25
CA GLU A 166 5.47 -7.22 -11.90
C GLU A 166 4.84 -5.82 -12.01
N MET A 167 5.43 -4.81 -11.35
CA MET A 167 4.86 -3.47 -11.24
C MET A 167 4.78 -2.76 -12.60
N THR A 168 3.57 -2.31 -12.92
CA THR A 168 3.24 -1.55 -14.15
C THR A 168 2.90 -0.09 -13.86
N TRP A 169 2.34 0.18 -12.67
CA TRP A 169 1.93 1.49 -12.20
C TRP A 169 2.53 1.76 -10.83
N TRP A 170 3.26 2.88 -10.73
CA TRP A 170 3.80 3.35 -9.46
C TRP A 170 3.62 4.85 -9.31
N SER A 171 2.95 5.26 -8.23
CA SER A 171 2.77 6.67 -7.92
C SER A 171 3.03 6.94 -6.44
N VAL A 172 3.91 7.91 -6.18
CA VAL A 172 4.14 8.51 -4.85
C VAL A 172 4.02 10.04 -4.91
N ALA A 173 3.51 10.56 -6.03
CA ALA A 173 3.35 11.98 -6.29
C ALA A 173 2.51 12.68 -5.21
N ASP A 174 2.68 13.99 -5.09
CA ASP A 174 2.03 14.86 -4.11
C ASP A 174 2.25 14.42 -2.64
N ASN A 175 3.39 13.80 -2.34
CA ASN A 175 3.89 13.61 -0.97
C ASN A 175 5.07 14.55 -0.73
N SER A 176 4.75 15.81 -0.38
CA SER A 176 5.74 16.91 -0.30
C SER A 176 6.91 16.74 0.69
N LYS A 177 6.83 15.75 1.59
CA LYS A 177 7.89 15.43 2.57
C LYS A 177 8.68 14.18 2.21
N LEU A 178 8.36 13.54 1.09
CA LEU A 178 9.11 12.40 0.58
C LEU A 178 10.39 12.93 -0.07
N ASP A 179 11.55 12.54 0.46
CA ASP A 179 12.85 13.12 0.14
C ASP A 179 13.92 12.06 -0.18
N GLY A 180 15.16 12.51 -0.37
CA GLY A 180 16.28 11.65 -0.74
C GLY A 180 16.34 11.38 -2.23
N THR A 181 16.90 10.24 -2.62
CA THR A 181 17.09 9.88 -4.02
C THR A 181 16.08 8.83 -4.47
N VAL A 182 15.62 8.93 -5.72
CA VAL A 182 14.92 7.82 -6.39
C VAL A 182 15.81 6.56 -6.33
N PRO A 183 15.35 5.43 -5.78
CA PRO A 183 16.19 4.24 -5.62
C PRO A 183 16.62 3.68 -6.97
N THR A 184 17.92 3.40 -7.15
CA THR A 184 18.44 2.89 -8.44
C THR A 184 17.89 1.51 -8.80
N GLU A 185 17.43 0.76 -7.80
CA GLU A 185 16.85 -0.57 -7.89
C GLU A 185 15.57 -0.60 -8.74
N ILE A 186 14.91 0.56 -8.96
CA ILE A 186 13.78 0.65 -9.88
C ILE A 186 14.15 0.25 -11.31
N ALA A 187 15.44 0.24 -11.66
CA ALA A 187 15.95 -0.32 -12.93
C ALA A 187 15.51 -1.78 -13.17
N SER A 188 15.20 -2.53 -12.11
CA SER A 188 14.72 -3.92 -12.17
C SER A 188 13.24 -4.04 -12.55
N LEU A 189 12.48 -2.94 -12.50
CA LEU A 189 11.04 -2.89 -12.78
C LEU A 189 10.78 -2.90 -14.28
N THR A 190 11.11 -4.01 -14.92
CA THR A 190 11.13 -4.10 -16.39
C THR A 190 9.76 -3.96 -17.06
N LYS A 191 8.66 -4.08 -16.29
CA LYS A 191 7.27 -3.93 -16.70
C LYS A 191 6.68 -2.55 -16.36
N LEU A 192 7.44 -1.67 -15.69
CA LEU A 192 6.94 -0.36 -15.30
C LEU A 192 6.64 0.48 -16.54
N SER A 193 5.41 0.97 -16.61
CA SER A 193 4.89 1.72 -17.75
C SER A 193 4.43 3.12 -17.35
N ILE A 194 3.96 3.29 -16.11
CA ILE A 194 3.44 4.55 -15.61
C ILE A 194 4.12 4.87 -14.28
N ILE A 195 4.73 6.05 -14.20
CA ILE A 195 5.40 6.55 -13.01
C ILE A 195 5.04 8.02 -12.74
N TYR A 196 4.67 8.33 -11.50
CA TYR A 196 4.39 9.70 -11.06
C TYR A 196 5.14 10.02 -9.77
N LEU A 197 6.03 11.03 -9.85
CA LEU A 197 6.92 11.46 -8.77
C LEU A 197 6.83 12.96 -8.48
N GLN A 198 6.06 13.72 -9.26
CA GLN A 198 5.87 15.16 -9.08
C GLN A 198 5.26 15.49 -7.71
N GLY A 199 5.50 16.70 -7.19
CA GLY A 199 5.01 17.11 -5.87
C GLY A 199 5.73 16.42 -4.70
N THR A 200 6.94 15.92 -4.92
CA THR A 200 7.83 15.34 -3.88
C THR A 200 9.12 16.16 -3.76
N ASP A 201 9.96 15.86 -2.78
CA ASP A 201 11.32 16.39 -2.66
C ASP A 201 12.38 15.36 -3.04
N LEU A 202 12.00 14.38 -3.87
CA LEU A 202 12.89 13.39 -4.42
C LEU A 202 13.88 14.03 -5.40
N SER A 203 15.08 13.46 -5.43
CA SER A 203 16.19 13.88 -6.28
C SER A 203 16.90 12.67 -6.90
N GLY A 204 18.02 12.88 -7.59
CA GLY A 204 18.82 11.82 -8.18
C GLY A 204 18.49 11.62 -9.65
N SER A 205 18.36 10.37 -10.12
CA SER A 205 18.12 10.10 -11.54
C SER A 205 17.15 8.95 -11.77
N ILE A 206 16.41 9.00 -12.88
CA ILE A 206 15.70 7.83 -13.41
C ILE A 206 16.68 6.96 -14.18
N PRO A 207 16.81 5.65 -13.86
CA PRO A 207 17.66 4.74 -14.60
C PRO A 207 17.34 4.74 -16.11
N ASN A 208 18.36 4.95 -16.96
CA ASN A 208 18.20 5.12 -18.42
C ASN A 208 17.48 3.96 -19.11
N ASN A 209 17.51 2.75 -18.53
CA ASN A 209 16.83 1.59 -19.10
C ASN A 209 15.30 1.59 -18.89
N LEU A 210 14.77 2.48 -18.04
CA LEU A 210 13.33 2.65 -17.82
C LEU A 210 12.70 3.62 -18.80
N CYS A 211 13.36 4.74 -19.11
CA CYS A 211 12.75 5.81 -19.92
C CYS A 211 12.15 5.35 -21.25
N PRO A 212 12.80 4.47 -22.05
CA PRO A 212 12.22 3.99 -23.30
C PRO A 212 10.98 3.10 -23.13
N LYS A 213 10.66 2.66 -21.91
CA LYS A 213 9.55 1.74 -21.60
C LYS A 213 8.35 2.44 -20.98
N LEU A 214 8.52 3.66 -20.48
CA LEU A 214 7.45 4.41 -19.84
C LEU A 214 6.49 4.93 -20.90
N GLU A 215 5.22 4.56 -20.77
CA GLU A 215 4.11 5.12 -21.56
C GLU A 215 3.72 6.50 -21.01
N ARG A 216 3.84 6.70 -19.69
CA ARG A 216 3.56 7.97 -19.04
C ARG A 216 4.48 8.21 -17.85
N ALA A 217 5.04 9.40 -17.78
CA ALA A 217 5.88 9.84 -16.68
C ALA A 217 5.56 11.30 -16.33
N ASP A 218 5.30 11.57 -15.06
CA ASP A 218 5.26 12.95 -14.54
C ASP A 218 6.29 13.05 -13.40
N ILE A 219 7.32 13.84 -13.63
CA ILE A 219 8.56 13.88 -12.85
C ILE A 219 9.04 15.33 -12.82
N GLU A 220 9.44 15.81 -11.65
CA GLU A 220 10.10 17.11 -11.49
C GLU A 220 11.52 17.07 -12.08
N CYS A 221 11.67 17.31 -13.40
CA CYS A 221 12.97 17.23 -14.10
C CYS A 221 13.98 18.33 -13.64
N ASP A 222 13.60 19.26 -12.75
CA ASP A 222 14.51 20.20 -12.09
C ASP A 222 15.20 19.60 -10.84
N LYS A 223 14.62 18.55 -10.24
CA LYS A 223 15.20 17.82 -9.10
C LYS A 223 15.72 16.43 -9.47
N ILE A 224 15.08 15.77 -10.44
CA ILE A 224 15.38 14.40 -10.85
C ILE A 224 15.91 14.40 -12.28
N GLU A 225 17.17 14.01 -12.45
CA GLU A 225 17.80 13.85 -13.75
C GLU A 225 17.13 12.71 -14.52
N CYS A 226 16.66 13.00 -15.74
CA CYS A 226 15.83 12.05 -16.46
C CYS A 226 15.93 12.23 -17.98
N GLU A 227 16.31 11.17 -18.71
CA GLU A 227 16.27 11.16 -20.17
C GLU A 227 14.84 10.96 -20.71
N CYS A 228 13.86 10.66 -19.85
CA CYS A 228 12.47 10.48 -20.24
C CYS A 228 11.83 11.81 -20.70
N CYS A 229 12.44 12.95 -20.35
CA CYS A 229 11.96 14.29 -20.70
C CYS A 229 12.47 14.77 -22.09
N GLN A 230 12.99 13.90 -22.98
CA GLN A 230 13.48 14.34 -24.30
C GLN A 230 12.38 14.63 -25.32
N ASP A 231 12.21 15.92 -25.57
CA ASP A 231 11.43 16.56 -26.62
C ASP A 231 11.47 15.88 -28.01
N HIS A 232 10.29 15.66 -28.57
CA HIS A 232 10.05 15.85 -30.00
C HIS A 232 9.07 17.01 -30.31
N SER A 233 8.69 17.85 -29.33
CA SER A 233 7.76 18.96 -29.60
C SER A 233 7.86 20.22 -28.73
N GLY A 234 8.87 20.39 -27.88
CA GLY A 234 9.05 21.62 -27.09
C GLY A 234 7.93 21.87 -26.08
N THR A 235 7.25 20.83 -25.62
CA THR A 235 6.20 20.96 -24.59
C THR A 235 6.58 20.04 -23.44
N ALA A 236 6.96 20.68 -22.33
CA ALA A 236 7.34 20.03 -21.08
C ALA A 236 6.28 19.03 -20.62
N CYS A 237 6.71 18.04 -19.84
CA CYS A 237 5.82 17.26 -18.98
C CYS A 237 4.85 18.22 -18.27
N GLY A 238 3.56 18.04 -18.51
CA GLY A 238 2.46 18.80 -17.95
C GLY A 238 1.22 17.94 -17.85
#